data_AF-A0A2N9GHJ3-F1
#
_entry.id   AF-A0A2N9GHJ3-F1
#
_cell.length_a   1.000
_cell.length_b   1.000
_cell.length_c   1.000
_cell.angle_alpha   90.00
_cell.angle_beta   90.00
_cell.angle_gamma   90.00
#
_symmetry.space_group_name_H-M   'P 1'
#
loop_
_entity.id
_entity.type
_entity.pdbx_description
1 polymer ?
#
loop_
_entity_poly.entity_id
_entity_poly.type
_entity_poly.pdbx_seq_one_letter_code
_entity_poly.pdbx_strand_id
1 'polypeptide(L)'
;MTSYETTLKDQLKDAGNNLLNLPSSLDELLNLLDKVETLLANVEQAPSKSMHAAILPSMKALITNELLRHAKMDVKVSIVSCLTEIMRITTPNAPYDDEKMKEIFQLTIAVFEYLSNMSGHCYTKAVSILDTVAKIREKVITNCAAELQPYLQQVVCSIGVTSDTFYPTRTKVGQAMDATFKLVEDTTILDEDVVSFPTSITHIEFVNS
;
A
#
# COMPACT_ATOMS: atom_id res chain seq x y z
N MET A 1 -18.73 23.36 -9.16
CA MET A 1 -18.44 22.59 -7.94
C MET A 1 -19.76 22.13 -7.37
N THR A 2 -19.98 20.83 -7.31
CA THR A 2 -21.27 20.24 -6.88
C THR A 2 -21.40 20.30 -5.34
N SER A 3 -22.64 20.17 -4.83
CA SER A 3 -22.89 20.08 -3.38
C SER A 3 -22.14 18.89 -2.74
N TYR A 4 -22.05 17.78 -3.48
CA TYR A 4 -21.29 16.59 -3.08
C TYR A 4 -19.78 16.86 -2.96
N GLU A 5 -19.15 17.47 -3.97
CA GLU A 5 -17.72 17.82 -3.93
C GLU A 5 -17.37 18.76 -2.78
N THR A 6 -18.29 19.67 -2.44
CA THR A 6 -18.10 20.61 -1.33
C THR A 6 -18.15 19.86 0.00
N THR A 7 -19.13 18.99 0.17
CA THR A 7 -19.29 18.15 1.36
C THR A 7 -18.09 17.21 1.55
N LEU A 8 -17.63 16.55 0.48
CA LEU A 8 -16.46 15.65 0.51
C LEU A 8 -15.20 16.40 0.95
N LYS A 9 -14.96 17.57 0.36
CA LYS A 9 -13.82 18.44 0.68
C LYS A 9 -13.82 18.85 2.15
N ASP A 10 -14.96 19.29 2.68
CA ASP A 10 -15.04 19.73 4.07
C ASP A 10 -14.81 18.56 5.04
N GLN A 11 -15.38 17.39 4.74
CA GLN A 11 -15.13 16.17 5.52
C GLN A 11 -13.67 15.70 5.49
N LEU A 12 -13.00 15.78 4.34
CA LEU A 12 -11.57 15.45 4.21
C LEU A 12 -10.73 16.37 5.08
N LYS A 13 -10.99 17.68 5.00
CA LYS A 13 -10.28 18.68 5.78
C LYS A 13 -10.44 18.43 7.28
N ASP A 14 -11.67 18.20 7.73
CA ASP A 14 -11.97 17.97 9.14
C ASP A 14 -11.36 16.66 9.65
N ALA A 15 -11.50 15.56 8.90
CA ALA A 15 -10.93 14.28 9.27
C ALA A 15 -9.40 14.33 9.32
N GLY A 16 -8.76 15.00 8.35
CA GLY A 16 -7.31 15.19 8.35
C GLY A 16 -6.81 16.07 9.50
N ASN A 17 -7.55 17.12 9.87
CA ASN A 17 -7.24 17.93 11.06
C ASN A 17 -7.40 17.14 12.36
N ASN A 18 -8.37 16.24 12.43
CA ASN A 18 -8.51 15.34 13.56
C ASN A 18 -7.36 14.32 13.60
N LEU A 19 -6.84 13.85 12.46
CA LEU A 19 -5.66 13.00 12.45
C LEU A 19 -4.39 13.73 12.91
N LEU A 20 -4.28 15.04 12.66
CA LEU A 20 -3.19 15.85 13.23
C LEU A 20 -3.28 15.99 14.75
N ASN A 21 -4.47 15.83 15.32
CA ASN A 21 -4.74 15.87 16.76
C ASN A 21 -5.17 14.48 17.22
N LEU A 22 -4.22 13.55 17.24
CA LEU A 22 -4.49 12.12 17.34
C LEU A 22 -5.44 11.75 18.51
N PRO A 23 -6.47 10.93 18.25
CA PRO A 23 -7.31 10.39 19.31
C PRO A 23 -6.49 9.55 20.29
N SER A 24 -6.83 9.61 21.58
CA SER A 24 -6.17 8.82 22.62
C SER A 24 -6.60 7.35 22.62
N SER A 25 -7.79 7.04 22.09
CA SER A 25 -8.32 5.69 22.03
C SER A 25 -7.95 5.00 20.72
N LEU A 26 -7.58 3.72 20.81
CA LEU A 26 -7.33 2.89 19.63
C LEU A 26 -8.55 2.84 18.69
N ASP A 27 -9.74 2.62 19.25
CA ASP A 27 -10.95 2.43 18.46
C ASP A 27 -11.33 3.73 17.75
N GLU A 28 -11.15 4.87 18.41
CA GLU A 28 -11.36 6.19 17.81
C GLU A 28 -10.35 6.46 16.68
N LEU A 29 -9.09 6.09 16.88
CA LEU A 29 -8.06 6.20 15.84
C LEU A 29 -8.39 5.33 14.63
N LEU A 30 -8.77 4.06 14.84
CA LEU A 30 -9.14 3.15 13.75
C LEU A 30 -10.36 3.66 12.97
N ASN A 31 -11.42 4.10 13.68
CA ASN A 31 -12.61 4.68 13.05
C ASN A 31 -12.27 5.95 12.25
N LEU A 32 -11.35 6.78 12.75
CA LEU A 32 -10.91 7.98 12.05
C LEU A 32 -10.11 7.64 10.79
N LEU A 33 -9.23 6.64 10.85
CA LEU A 33 -8.48 6.15 9.70
C LEU A 33 -9.41 5.54 8.64
N ASP A 34 -10.41 4.75 9.05
CA ASP A 34 -11.42 4.17 8.14
C ASP A 34 -12.24 5.27 7.43
N LYS A 35 -12.60 6.32 8.17
CA LYS A 35 -13.26 7.49 7.59
C LYS A 35 -12.35 8.18 6.58
N VAL A 36 -11.07 8.40 6.90
CA VAL A 36 -10.12 9.05 6.00
C VAL A 36 -9.89 8.23 4.73
N GLU A 37 -9.69 6.91 4.85
CA GLU A 37 -9.61 6.00 3.71
C GLU A 37 -10.84 6.11 2.80
N THR A 38 -12.04 6.01 3.39
CA THR A 38 -13.30 6.08 2.64
C THR A 38 -13.43 7.40 1.89
N LEU A 39 -13.06 8.52 2.51
CA LEU A 39 -13.09 9.83 1.86
C LEU A 39 -12.07 9.92 0.73
N LEU A 40 -10.84 9.45 0.94
CA LEU A 40 -9.78 9.44 -0.08
C LEU A 40 -10.14 8.55 -1.28
N ALA A 41 -10.75 7.39 -1.05
CA ALA A 41 -11.22 6.49 -2.11
C ALA A 41 -12.22 7.15 -3.07
N ASN A 42 -12.95 8.17 -2.61
CA ASN A 42 -13.91 8.94 -3.42
C ASN A 42 -13.28 10.14 -4.14
N VAL A 43 -11.97 10.38 -3.99
CA VAL A 43 -11.27 11.47 -4.69
C VAL A 43 -10.69 10.95 -6.01
N GLU A 44 -10.98 11.63 -7.11
CA GLU A 44 -10.39 11.30 -8.41
C GLU A 44 -8.91 11.68 -8.48
N GLN A 45 -8.19 11.05 -9.42
CA GLN A 45 -6.80 11.38 -9.71
C GLN A 45 -6.68 12.84 -10.20
N ALA A 46 -5.55 13.49 -9.89
CA ALA A 46 -5.29 14.89 -10.26
C ALA A 46 -6.40 15.87 -9.81
N PRO A 47 -6.71 15.91 -8.50
CA PRO A 47 -7.81 16.71 -7.98
C PRO A 47 -7.57 18.23 -8.16
N SER A 48 -8.65 19.01 -8.11
CA SER A 48 -8.54 20.48 -8.12
C SER A 48 -7.67 21.00 -6.97
N LYS A 49 -7.06 22.19 -7.12
CA LYS A 49 -6.23 22.82 -6.07
C LYS A 49 -6.93 22.89 -4.72
N SER A 50 -8.23 23.16 -4.71
CA SER A 50 -9.02 23.26 -3.48
C SER A 50 -9.24 21.91 -2.81
N MET A 51 -9.46 20.85 -3.60
CA MET A 51 -9.61 19.49 -3.09
C MET A 51 -8.26 18.96 -2.59
N HIS A 52 -7.18 19.19 -3.34
CA HIS A 52 -5.82 18.88 -2.89
C HIS A 52 -5.49 19.57 -1.56
N ALA A 53 -5.84 20.85 -1.39
CA ALA A 53 -5.64 21.57 -0.14
C ALA A 53 -6.40 20.95 1.05
N ALA A 54 -7.56 20.32 0.81
CA ALA A 54 -8.31 19.61 1.85
C ALA A 54 -7.71 18.26 2.22
N ILE A 55 -6.92 17.64 1.34
CA ILE A 55 -6.22 16.37 1.57
C ILE A 55 -4.90 16.59 2.35
N LEU A 56 -4.29 17.77 2.25
CA LEU A 56 -3.00 18.10 2.88
C LEU A 56 -2.91 17.77 4.39
N PRO A 57 -3.92 18.04 5.24
CA PRO A 57 -3.86 17.67 6.65
C PRO A 57 -3.68 16.16 6.85
N SER A 58 -4.42 15.33 6.09
CA SER A 58 -4.28 13.86 6.13
C SER A 58 -2.91 13.41 5.67
N MET A 59 -2.39 13.97 4.56
CA MET A 59 -1.05 13.64 4.07
C MET A 59 0.03 13.91 5.12
N LYS A 60 -0.06 15.06 5.80
CA LYS A 60 0.90 15.43 6.85
C LYS A 60 0.79 14.53 8.07
N ALA A 61 -0.42 14.19 8.50
CA ALA A 61 -0.63 13.36 9.68
C ALA A 61 -0.11 11.93 9.45
N LEU A 62 -0.45 11.31 8.31
CA LEU A 62 -0.17 9.90 8.02
C LEU A 62 1.33 9.55 7.95
N ILE A 63 2.19 10.53 7.66
CA ILE A 63 3.65 10.33 7.61
C ILE A 63 4.37 10.65 8.94
N THR A 64 3.63 10.94 10.00
CA THR A 64 4.23 11.17 11.32
C THR A 64 4.79 9.86 11.88
N ASN A 65 5.88 9.95 12.65
CA ASN A 65 6.49 8.78 13.29
C ASN A 65 5.52 8.07 14.25
N GLU A 66 4.63 8.83 14.90
CA GLU A 66 3.61 8.28 15.81
C GLU A 66 2.68 7.30 15.12
N LEU A 67 2.26 7.61 13.88
CA LEU A 67 1.45 6.71 13.06
C LEU A 67 2.30 5.64 12.36
N LEU A 68 3.35 6.02 11.62
CA LEU A 68 4.14 5.06 10.83
C LEU A 68 4.79 3.96 11.68
N ARG A 69 5.21 4.29 12.91
CA ARG A 69 5.87 3.35 13.83
C ARG A 69 4.92 2.82 14.90
N HIS A 70 3.61 2.92 14.70
CA HIS A 70 2.62 2.48 15.67
C HIS A 70 2.79 0.98 16.00
N ALA A 71 2.63 0.62 17.28
CA ALA A 71 2.92 -0.74 17.75
C ALA A 71 1.95 -1.79 17.20
N LYS A 72 0.67 -1.41 17.01
CA LYS A 72 -0.38 -2.33 16.55
C LYS A 72 -0.43 -2.44 15.03
N MET A 73 -0.42 -3.67 14.53
CA MET A 73 -0.45 -3.95 13.09
C MET A 73 -1.75 -3.49 12.43
N ASP A 74 -2.90 -3.62 13.11
CA ASP A 74 -4.19 -3.18 12.55
C ASP A 74 -4.19 -1.68 12.18
N VAL A 75 -3.52 -0.86 13.00
CA VAL A 75 -3.34 0.57 12.72
C VAL A 75 -2.42 0.77 11.52
N LYS A 76 -1.32 0.01 11.43
CA LYS A 76 -0.40 0.06 10.29
C LYS A 76 -1.09 -0.31 8.97
N VAL A 77 -1.92 -1.36 8.97
CA VAL A 77 -2.73 -1.76 7.80
C VAL A 77 -3.64 -0.61 7.37
N SER A 78 -4.34 0.03 8.32
CA SER A 78 -5.20 1.17 8.02
C SER A 78 -4.43 2.39 7.50
N ILE A 79 -3.23 2.67 8.02
CA ILE A 79 -2.37 3.75 7.54
C ILE A 79 -1.91 3.46 6.09
N VAL A 80 -1.43 2.25 5.82
CA VAL A 80 -1.01 1.85 4.46
C VAL A 80 -2.17 1.97 3.49
N SER A 81 -3.40 1.60 3.89
CA SER A 81 -4.58 1.77 3.04
C SER A 81 -4.81 3.24 2.67
N CYS A 82 -4.75 4.14 3.65
CA CYS A 82 -4.89 5.59 3.41
C CYS A 82 -3.77 6.14 2.50
N LEU A 83 -2.52 5.74 2.76
CA LEU A 83 -1.36 6.18 1.97
C LEU A 83 -1.43 5.67 0.53
N THR A 84 -1.93 4.46 0.32
CA THR A 84 -2.13 3.88 -1.01
C THR A 84 -3.16 4.66 -1.82
N GLU A 85 -4.25 5.12 -1.18
CA GLU A 85 -5.21 6.01 -1.83
C GLU A 85 -4.62 7.40 -2.13
N ILE A 86 -3.79 7.96 -1.25
CA ILE A 86 -3.05 9.21 -1.53
C ILE A 86 -2.14 9.02 -2.76
N MET A 87 -1.38 7.92 -2.82
CA MET A 87 -0.56 7.61 -3.99
C MET A 87 -1.41 7.54 -5.26
N ARG A 88 -2.56 6.86 -5.22
CA ARG A 88 -3.50 6.83 -6.35
C ARG A 88 -3.93 8.23 -6.79
N ILE A 89 -4.30 9.10 -5.85
CA ILE A 89 -4.76 10.47 -6.13
C ILE A 89 -3.65 11.33 -6.76
N THR A 90 -2.42 11.23 -6.24
CA THR A 90 -1.29 12.07 -6.68
C THR A 90 -0.55 11.54 -7.89
N THR A 91 -0.77 10.28 -8.28
CA THR A 91 -0.18 9.72 -9.51
C THR A 91 -0.40 10.67 -10.69
N PRO A 92 0.59 10.83 -11.59
CA PRO A 92 1.86 10.10 -11.67
C PRO A 92 3.00 10.74 -10.84
N ASN A 93 2.70 11.73 -9.99
CA ASN A 93 3.68 12.39 -9.15
C ASN A 93 3.74 11.71 -7.77
N ALA A 94 4.96 11.57 -7.23
CA ALA A 94 5.14 11.09 -5.87
C ALA A 94 4.50 12.07 -4.86
N PRO A 95 3.72 11.58 -3.87
CA PRO A 95 3.11 12.43 -2.86
C PRO A 95 4.13 12.97 -1.84
N TYR A 96 5.30 12.33 -1.71
CA TYR A 96 6.34 12.63 -0.75
C TYR A 96 7.73 12.50 -1.39
N ASP A 97 8.77 12.99 -0.68
CA ASP A 97 10.17 12.77 -1.06
C ASP A 97 10.61 11.30 -0.91
N ASP A 98 11.79 10.97 -1.46
CA ASP A 98 12.28 9.60 -1.56
C ASP A 98 12.54 8.94 -0.19
N GLU A 99 12.99 9.72 0.80
CA GLU A 99 13.19 9.22 2.16
C GLU A 99 11.87 8.77 2.78
N LYS A 100 10.82 9.58 2.64
CA LYS A 100 9.49 9.24 3.15
C LYS A 100 8.84 8.12 2.34
N MET A 101 9.00 8.11 1.03
CA MET A 101 8.53 7.02 0.20
C MET A 101 9.15 5.69 0.61
N LYS A 102 10.46 5.66 0.92
CA LYS A 102 11.15 4.47 1.42
C LYS A 102 10.54 3.93 2.72
N GLU A 103 10.27 4.80 3.70
CA GLU A 103 9.61 4.40 4.95
C GLU A 103 8.20 3.82 4.69
N ILE A 104 7.44 4.42 3.78
CA ILE A 104 6.10 3.95 3.39
C ILE A 104 6.19 2.58 2.72
N PHE A 105 7.13 2.37 1.81
CA PHE A 105 7.31 1.07 1.16
C PHE A 105 7.70 -0.03 2.15
N GLN A 106 8.61 0.26 3.09
CA GLN A 106 8.97 -0.67 4.15
C GLN A 106 7.77 -1.05 5.03
N LEU A 107 6.90 -0.07 5.34
CA LEU A 107 5.68 -0.34 6.09
C LEU A 107 4.71 -1.22 5.29
N THR A 108 4.55 -0.96 3.99
CA THR A 108 3.73 -1.78 3.08
C THR A 108 4.24 -3.22 3.00
N ILE A 109 5.57 -3.42 2.91
CA ILE A 109 6.19 -4.75 2.95
C ILE A 109 5.86 -5.46 4.26
N ALA A 110 6.05 -4.81 5.40
CA ALA A 110 5.75 -5.40 6.71
C ALA A 110 4.27 -5.77 6.87
N VAL A 111 3.36 -4.96 6.31
CA VAL A 111 1.93 -5.27 6.23
C VAL A 111 1.70 -6.51 5.38
N PHE A 112 2.39 -6.65 4.25
CA PHE A 112 2.25 -7.84 3.40
C PHE A 112 2.83 -9.11 4.00
N GLU A 113 3.97 -9.05 4.68
CA GLU A 113 4.53 -10.19 5.42
C GLU A 113 3.57 -10.71 6.50
N TYR A 114 2.73 -9.84 7.05
CA TYR A 114 1.72 -10.19 8.05
C TYR A 114 0.41 -10.75 7.45
N LEU A 115 0.25 -10.81 6.13
CA LEU A 115 -1.01 -11.20 5.46
C LEU A 115 -1.59 -12.52 5.94
N SER A 116 -0.74 -13.54 6.11
CA SER A 116 -1.15 -14.89 6.53
C SER A 116 -1.74 -14.90 7.95
N ASN A 117 -1.38 -13.92 8.78
CA ASN A 117 -1.90 -13.75 10.14
C ASN A 117 -3.12 -12.81 10.20
N MET A 118 -3.49 -12.15 9.11
CA MET A 118 -4.65 -11.26 9.08
C MET A 118 -5.97 -12.00 9.02
N SER A 119 -6.99 -11.41 9.63
CA SER A 119 -8.38 -11.84 9.49
C SER A 119 -9.32 -10.64 9.42
N GLY A 120 -10.58 -10.88 9.08
CA GLY A 120 -11.63 -9.87 9.09
C GLY A 120 -11.28 -8.59 8.31
N HIS A 121 -11.41 -7.46 9.00
CA HIS A 121 -11.27 -6.11 8.42
C HIS A 121 -9.87 -5.82 7.86
N CYS A 122 -8.81 -6.24 8.58
CA CYS A 122 -7.43 -6.05 8.15
C CYS A 122 -7.13 -6.80 6.85
N TYR A 123 -7.66 -8.02 6.70
CA TYR A 123 -7.53 -8.78 5.45
C TYR A 123 -8.20 -8.07 4.28
N THR A 124 -9.42 -7.55 4.48
CA THR A 124 -10.14 -6.82 3.41
C THR A 124 -9.35 -5.59 2.97
N LYS A 125 -8.81 -4.80 3.90
CA LYS A 125 -7.94 -3.66 3.58
C LYS A 125 -6.70 -4.06 2.81
N ALA A 126 -6.01 -5.11 3.25
CA ALA A 126 -4.84 -5.64 2.55
C ALA A 126 -5.13 -6.02 1.09
N VAL A 127 -6.29 -6.64 0.83
CA VAL A 127 -6.73 -6.94 -0.55
C VAL A 127 -7.01 -5.67 -1.34
N SER A 128 -7.65 -4.66 -0.74
CA SER A 128 -7.85 -3.35 -1.37
C SER A 128 -6.53 -2.64 -1.69
N ILE A 129 -5.55 -2.71 -0.79
CA ILE A 129 -4.20 -2.16 -1.03
C ILE A 129 -3.58 -2.83 -2.27
N LEU A 130 -3.63 -4.16 -2.38
CA LEU A 130 -3.12 -4.88 -3.55
C LEU A 130 -3.82 -4.45 -4.85
N ASP A 131 -5.15 -4.33 -4.82
CA ASP A 131 -5.94 -3.90 -5.98
C ASP A 131 -5.59 -2.46 -6.41
N THR A 132 -5.45 -1.53 -5.46
CA THR A 132 -5.05 -0.14 -5.78
C THR A 132 -3.60 -0.08 -6.27
N VAL A 133 -2.66 -0.80 -5.66
CA VAL A 133 -1.26 -0.91 -6.12
C VAL A 133 -1.21 -1.43 -7.56
N ALA A 134 -2.01 -2.46 -7.88
CA ALA A 134 -2.13 -3.00 -9.23
C ALA A 134 -2.72 -1.99 -10.23
N LYS A 135 -3.58 -1.06 -9.81
CA LYS A 135 -4.13 -0.01 -10.67
C LYS A 135 -3.15 1.12 -10.94
N ILE A 136 -2.34 1.50 -9.95
CA ILE A 136 -1.35 2.58 -10.11
C ILE A 136 -0.09 2.10 -10.85
N ARG A 137 0.15 0.79 -10.93
CA ARG A 137 1.34 0.18 -11.54
C ARG A 137 1.67 0.73 -12.92
N GLU A 138 0.68 0.83 -13.82
CA GLU A 138 0.91 1.18 -15.22
C GLU A 138 1.40 2.62 -15.36
N LYS A 139 1.01 3.49 -14.42
CA LYS A 139 1.33 4.93 -14.39
C LYS A 139 2.54 5.27 -13.51
N VAL A 140 2.85 4.45 -12.50
CA VAL A 140 4.01 4.64 -11.61
C VAL A 140 5.28 4.07 -12.26
N ILE A 141 5.19 2.88 -12.87
CA ILE A 141 6.33 2.22 -13.53
C ILE A 141 6.85 3.03 -14.72
N THR A 142 5.98 3.76 -15.43
CA THR A 142 6.39 4.61 -16.57
C THR A 142 6.96 5.98 -16.17
N ASN A 143 6.74 6.47 -14.95
CA ASN A 143 7.05 7.86 -14.60
C ASN A 143 8.04 8.03 -13.43
N CYS A 144 8.28 6.98 -12.63
CA CYS A 144 9.30 6.97 -11.58
C CYS A 144 10.56 6.24 -12.09
N ALA A 145 11.42 6.99 -12.78
CA ALA A 145 12.68 6.51 -13.31
C ALA A 145 13.55 5.82 -12.23
N ALA A 146 14.03 4.61 -12.55
CA ALA A 146 15.15 3.84 -11.99
C ALA A 146 15.25 3.57 -10.46
N GLU A 147 14.79 4.45 -9.57
CA GLU A 147 15.06 4.35 -8.13
C GLU A 147 13.98 3.60 -7.33
N LEU A 148 12.75 3.50 -7.87
CA LEU A 148 11.65 2.77 -7.23
C LEU A 148 11.57 1.29 -7.64
N GLN A 149 12.27 0.89 -8.70
CA GLN A 149 12.33 -0.50 -9.18
C GLN A 149 12.75 -1.51 -8.10
N PRO A 150 13.82 -1.30 -7.30
CA PRO A 150 14.18 -2.26 -6.26
C PRO A 150 13.10 -2.39 -5.16
N TYR A 151 12.37 -1.31 -4.87
CA TYR A 151 11.31 -1.34 -3.86
C TYR A 151 10.04 -2.04 -4.37
N LEU A 152 9.65 -1.80 -5.62
CA LEU A 152 8.54 -2.54 -6.25
C LEU A 152 8.87 -4.03 -6.36
N GLN A 153 10.11 -4.36 -6.75
CA GLN A 153 10.59 -5.74 -6.78
C GLN A 153 10.55 -6.37 -5.38
N GLN A 154 10.97 -5.66 -4.34
CA GLN A 154 10.97 -6.16 -2.97
C GLN A 154 9.55 -6.38 -2.41
N VAL A 155 8.62 -5.46 -2.67
CA VAL A 155 7.19 -5.63 -2.35
C VAL A 155 6.65 -6.88 -3.01
N VAL A 156 6.96 -7.07 -4.30
CA VAL A 156 6.50 -8.24 -5.05
C VAL A 156 7.14 -9.53 -4.54
N CYS A 157 8.45 -9.55 -4.27
CA CYS A 157 9.11 -10.73 -3.70
C CYS A 157 8.52 -11.11 -2.34
N SER A 158 8.22 -10.12 -1.49
CA SER A 158 7.57 -10.35 -0.20
C SER A 158 6.16 -10.93 -0.38
N ILE A 159 5.39 -10.43 -1.36
CA ILE A 159 4.08 -10.98 -1.73
C ILE A 159 4.21 -12.42 -2.27
N GLY A 160 5.18 -12.70 -3.14
CA GLY A 160 5.45 -14.02 -3.70
C GLY A 160 5.77 -15.06 -2.62
N VAL A 161 6.63 -14.71 -1.65
CA VAL A 161 6.99 -15.58 -0.52
C VAL A 161 5.78 -15.86 0.39
N THR A 162 4.88 -14.89 0.58
CA THR A 162 3.65 -15.14 1.35
C THR A 162 2.66 -16.03 0.60
N SER A 163 2.71 -16.06 -0.74
CA SER A 163 1.87 -16.91 -1.59
C SER A 163 2.11 -18.39 -1.38
N ASP A 164 3.37 -18.80 -1.24
CA ASP A 164 3.75 -20.20 -1.06
C ASP A 164 3.27 -20.79 0.28
N THR A 165 2.84 -19.92 1.21
CA THR A 165 2.27 -20.30 2.51
C THR A 165 0.73 -20.31 2.54
N PHE A 166 0.07 -19.92 1.44
CA PHE A 166 -1.39 -19.83 1.37
C PHE A 166 -2.01 -21.20 0.99
N TYR A 167 -2.73 -21.82 1.93
CA TYR A 167 -3.62 -22.96 1.62
C TYR A 167 -4.65 -22.58 0.53
N PRO A 168 -5.19 -23.54 -0.24
CA PRO A 168 -5.85 -23.31 -1.55
C PRO A 168 -7.25 -22.67 -1.46
N THR A 169 -7.52 -21.89 -0.43
CA THR A 169 -8.82 -21.29 -0.16
C THR A 169 -8.75 -19.76 -0.18
N ARG A 170 -8.45 -19.16 -1.34
CA ARG A 170 -9.01 -17.86 -1.78
C ARG A 170 -8.56 -17.51 -3.20
N THR A 171 -9.31 -18.05 -4.16
CA THR A 171 -9.10 -17.94 -5.61
C THR A 171 -8.97 -16.51 -6.14
N LYS A 172 -9.55 -15.49 -5.49
CA LYS A 172 -9.44 -14.08 -5.93
C LYS A 172 -8.11 -13.42 -5.58
N VAL A 173 -7.54 -13.78 -4.42
CA VAL A 173 -6.25 -13.27 -3.98
C VAL A 173 -5.14 -14.00 -4.72
N GLY A 174 -5.26 -15.33 -4.91
CA GLY A 174 -4.38 -16.08 -5.82
C GLY A 174 -4.37 -15.53 -7.26
N GLN A 175 -5.52 -15.11 -7.81
CA GLN A 175 -5.58 -14.51 -9.16
C GLN A 175 -4.98 -13.09 -9.23
N ALA A 176 -5.22 -12.24 -8.23
CA ALA A 176 -4.60 -10.92 -8.16
C ALA A 176 -3.08 -11.01 -7.91
N MET A 177 -2.65 -12.01 -7.12
CA MET A 177 -1.25 -12.33 -6.86
C MET A 177 -0.56 -12.91 -8.09
N ASP A 178 -1.19 -13.83 -8.83
CA ASP A 178 -0.69 -14.38 -10.09
C ASP A 178 -0.54 -13.27 -11.15
N ALA A 179 -1.53 -12.37 -11.25
CA ALA A 179 -1.42 -11.20 -12.13
C ALA A 179 -0.31 -10.23 -11.70
N THR A 180 -0.09 -10.04 -10.39
CA THR A 180 0.97 -9.16 -9.87
C THR A 180 2.36 -9.79 -10.03
N PHE A 181 2.48 -11.10 -9.84
CA PHE A 181 3.71 -11.88 -9.98
C PHE A 181 4.13 -11.99 -11.45
N LYS A 182 3.19 -12.34 -12.34
CA LYS A 182 3.40 -12.42 -13.79
C LYS A 182 3.88 -11.10 -14.40
N LEU A 183 3.40 -9.97 -13.88
CA LEU A 183 3.82 -8.64 -14.32
C LEU A 183 5.20 -8.22 -13.82
N VAL A 184 5.70 -8.84 -12.74
CA VAL A 184 7.07 -8.64 -12.27
C VAL A 184 8.04 -9.48 -13.05
N GLU A 185 7.65 -10.71 -13.40
CA GLU A 185 8.37 -11.50 -14.38
C GLU A 185 8.50 -10.73 -15.71
N ASP A 186 7.41 -10.14 -16.20
CA ASP A 186 7.41 -9.33 -17.43
C ASP A 186 8.24 -8.02 -17.33
N THR A 187 8.41 -7.42 -16.14
CA THR A 187 9.27 -6.24 -15.95
C THR A 187 10.74 -6.60 -15.73
N THR A 188 11.06 -7.77 -15.17
CA THR A 188 12.44 -8.29 -15.11
C THR A 188 13.00 -8.68 -16.48
N ILE A 189 12.14 -8.89 -17.49
CA ILE A 189 12.54 -9.18 -18.87
C ILE A 189 13.00 -7.91 -19.62
N LEU A 190 12.86 -6.71 -19.04
CA LEU A 190 13.36 -5.45 -19.64
C LEU A 190 14.75 -5.00 -19.14
N ASP A 191 15.39 -5.79 -18.28
CA ASP A 191 16.83 -5.68 -17.97
C ASP A 191 17.45 -7.09 -18.04
N GLU A 192 17.55 -7.66 -19.24
CA GLU A 192 18.59 -8.67 -19.50
C GLU A 192 19.95 -7.95 -19.42
N ASP A 193 20.48 -7.81 -18.21
CA ASP A 193 21.89 -8.01 -17.87
C ASP A 193 22.13 -7.61 -16.41
N VAL A 194 22.77 -8.51 -15.64
CA VAL A 194 23.26 -8.36 -14.24
C VAL A 194 22.16 -8.66 -13.19
N VAL A 195 22.05 -9.84 -12.58
CA VAL A 195 23.00 -10.51 -11.66
C VAL A 195 22.66 -12.00 -11.57
N SER A 196 23.66 -12.88 -11.70
CA SER A 196 23.54 -14.31 -11.36
C SER A 196 23.29 -14.50 -9.86
N PHE A 197 22.21 -15.21 -9.50
CA PHE A 197 22.09 -15.75 -8.14
C PHE A 197 22.86 -17.08 -8.03
N PRO A 198 23.69 -17.30 -6.99
CA PRO A 198 24.34 -18.58 -6.78
C PRO A 198 23.29 -19.62 -6.41
N THR A 199 23.20 -20.68 -7.22
CA THR A 199 22.42 -21.88 -6.92
C THR A 199 23.12 -22.65 -5.79
N SER A 200 22.46 -22.79 -4.64
CA SER A 200 22.76 -23.85 -3.68
C SER A 200 21.54 -24.12 -2.80
N ILE A 201 20.66 -25.01 -3.28
CA ILE A 201 19.80 -25.81 -2.40
C ILE A 201 20.44 -27.20 -2.40
N THR A 202 21.18 -27.53 -1.33
CA THR A 202 21.63 -28.90 -1.09
C THR A 202 20.45 -29.74 -0.61
N HIS A 203 20.11 -30.74 -1.44
CA HIS A 203 19.36 -31.97 -1.20
C HIS A 203 18.98 -32.31 0.25
N ILE A 204 17.68 -32.52 0.48
CA ILE A 204 17.19 -33.47 1.48
C ILE A 204 16.52 -34.62 0.73
N GLU A 205 17.19 -35.76 0.67
CA GLU A 205 16.60 -37.02 0.22
C GLU A 205 15.70 -37.59 1.33
N PHE A 206 14.43 -37.81 1.01
CA PHE A 206 13.56 -38.69 1.79
C PHE A 206 13.91 -40.14 1.45
N VAL A 207 14.42 -40.89 2.43
CA VAL A 207 14.40 -42.36 2.39
C VAL A 207 13.33 -42.84 3.37
N ASN A 208 12.29 -43.46 2.81
CA ASN A 208 11.27 -44.23 3.51
C ASN A 208 11.90 -45.40 4.28
N SER A 209 11.46 -45.62 5.52
CA SER A 209 11.11 -46.97 5.98
C SER A 209 10.15 -46.94 7.16
#